data_AF-A0A3A8WAI3-F1
#
_entry.id   AF-A0A3A8WAI3-F1
#
_cell.length_a   1.000
_cell.length_b   1.000
_cell.length_c   1.000
_cell.angle_alpha   90.00
_cell.angle_beta   90.00
_cell.angle_gamma   90.00
#
_symmetry.space_group_name_H-M   'P 1'
#
loop_
_entity.id
_entity.type
_entity.pdbx_description
1 polymer ?
#
loop_
_entity_poly.entity_id
_entity_poly.type
_entity_poly.pdbx_seq_one_letter_code
_entity_poly.pdbx_strand_id
1 'polypeptide(L)'
;MIHTLIFVIIHMLYINYSSFAVDYLLLDKPIVMVLSDKQEYQESRGFVFSSIEDYFPGPVITNLKDLLAYISDSAQTDIKWEEKRTRFMDFFHKYKDGDSSKRVVELFLGEIY
;
A
#
# COMPACT_ATOMS: atom_id res chain seq x y z
N MET A 1 15.77 6.81 12.39
CA MET A 1 15.61 7.37 11.03
C MET A 1 16.13 6.35 10.02
N ILE A 2 15.38 5.26 9.82
CA ILE A 2 15.65 4.31 8.73
C ILE A 2 14.80 4.83 7.58
N HIS A 3 15.43 5.66 6.74
CA HIS A 3 14.83 6.11 5.50
C HIS A 3 14.58 4.89 4.61
N THR A 4 13.33 4.75 4.19
CA THR A 4 12.87 4.30 2.88
C THR A 4 13.96 3.66 2.00
N LEU A 5 14.02 2.33 1.97
CA LEU A 5 14.78 1.61 0.95
C LEU A 5 13.79 0.98 -0.04
N ILE A 6 13.61 1.68 -1.16
CA ILE A 6 12.91 1.25 -2.37
C ILE A 6 13.82 0.26 -3.11
N PHE A 7 13.30 -0.89 -3.56
CA PHE A 7 13.74 -1.48 -4.83
C PHE A 7 12.61 -2.21 -5.56
N VAL A 8 12.59 -2.00 -6.86
CA VAL A 8 11.72 -2.58 -7.89
C VAL A 8 11.88 -4.12 -8.04
N ILE A 9 12.72 -4.75 -7.21
CA ILE A 9 12.93 -6.22 -7.12
C ILE A 9 12.20 -6.83 -5.90
N ILE A 10 11.33 -6.06 -5.25
CA ILE A 10 10.54 -6.58 -4.13
C ILE A 10 9.36 -7.38 -4.71
N HIS A 11 9.28 -8.67 -4.38
CA HIS A 11 8.12 -9.52 -4.68
C HIS A 11 6.92 -9.19 -3.77
N MET A 12 7.18 -8.56 -2.62
CA MET A 12 6.18 -8.22 -1.61
C MET A 12 6.63 -7.07 -0.71
N LEU A 13 5.82 -6.02 -0.58
CA LEU A 13 6.10 -4.88 0.28
C LEU A 13 5.66 -5.15 1.72
N TYR A 14 6.54 -4.91 2.69
CA TYR A 14 6.19 -4.79 4.11
C TYR A 14 6.24 -3.32 4.50
N ILE A 15 5.15 -2.77 5.02
CA ILE A 15 5.00 -1.33 5.24
C ILE A 15 4.27 -1.02 6.54
N ASN A 16 4.51 0.16 7.09
CA ASN A 16 3.78 0.71 8.23
C ASN A 16 2.73 1.74 7.74
N TYR A 17 2.47 2.80 8.51
CA TYR A 17 1.50 3.86 8.20
C TYR A 17 1.84 4.75 6.99
N SER A 18 2.81 4.38 6.15
CA SER A 18 3.24 5.21 5.02
C SER A 18 2.29 5.11 3.83
N SER A 19 2.01 6.26 3.20
CA SER A 19 1.24 6.34 1.96
C SER A 19 1.91 5.67 0.77
N PHE A 20 3.18 5.28 0.87
CA PHE A 20 3.90 4.54 -0.17
C PHE A 20 3.19 3.23 -0.56
N ALA A 21 2.36 2.67 0.33
CA ALA A 21 1.50 1.53 0.01
C ALA A 21 0.59 1.82 -1.20
N VAL A 22 0.13 3.08 -1.33
CA VAL A 22 -0.69 3.52 -2.46
C VAL A 22 0.13 3.50 -3.74
N ASP A 23 1.30 4.14 -3.77
CA ASP A 23 2.14 4.16 -4.99
C ASP A 23 2.58 2.75 -5.40
N TYR A 24 2.91 1.90 -4.42
CA TYR A 24 3.33 0.51 -4.66
C TYR A 24 2.20 -0.35 -5.25
N LEU A 25 0.92 0.01 -5.03
CA LEU A 25 -0.19 -0.72 -5.64
C LEU A 25 0.00 -0.83 -7.14
N LEU A 26 0.48 0.21 -7.84
CA LEU A 26 0.68 0.22 -9.30
C LEU A 26 1.54 -0.92 -9.85
N LEU A 27 2.32 -1.60 -9.00
CA LEU A 27 3.08 -2.78 -9.38
C LEU A 27 2.27 -4.08 -9.40
N ASP A 28 1.04 -4.06 -8.88
CA ASP A 28 0.17 -5.20 -8.62
C ASP A 28 0.89 -6.36 -7.94
N LYS A 29 1.52 -6.05 -6.81
CA LYS A 29 2.29 -7.01 -6.00
C LYS A 29 1.75 -7.07 -4.57
N PRO A 30 1.97 -8.19 -3.86
CA PRO A 30 1.60 -8.35 -2.46
C PRO A 30 2.07 -7.18 -1.58
N ILE A 31 1.19 -6.72 -0.68
CA ILE A 31 1.50 -5.67 0.30
C ILE A 31 1.03 -6.14 1.69
N VAL A 32 1.90 -6.07 2.68
CA VAL A 32 1.64 -6.46 4.07
C VAL A 32 1.85 -5.26 4.96
N MET A 33 0.87 -4.93 5.79
CA MET A 33 1.00 -3.89 6.80
C MET A 33 1.50 -4.48 8.11
N VAL A 34 2.56 -3.90 8.68
CA VAL A 34 3.16 -4.33 9.95
C VAL A 34 3.03 -3.21 10.97
N LEU A 35 2.16 -3.39 11.95
CA LEU A 35 1.80 -2.39 12.97
C LEU A 35 2.05 -2.91 14.39
N SER A 36 3.31 -3.02 14.80
CA SER A 36 3.67 -3.47 16.16
C SER A 36 3.18 -2.52 17.26
N ASP A 37 2.92 -1.26 16.92
CA ASP A 37 2.49 -0.17 17.80
C ASP A 37 1.02 0.24 17.58
N LYS A 38 0.21 -0.59 16.91
CA LYS A 38 -1.18 -0.25 16.50
C LYS A 38 -2.02 0.34 17.64
N GLN A 39 -1.95 -0.27 18.82
CA GLN A 39 -2.73 0.17 19.98
C GLN A 39 -2.27 1.54 20.49
N GLU A 40 -0.97 1.71 20.70
CA GLU A 40 -0.38 2.97 21.16
C GLU A 40 -0.65 4.10 20.16
N TYR A 41 -0.56 3.81 18.86
CA TYR A 41 -0.89 4.75 17.80
C TYR A 41 -2.37 5.16 17.84
N GLN A 42 -3.27 4.19 18.02
CA GLN A 42 -4.72 4.45 18.09
C GLN A 42 -5.08 5.31 19.31
N GLU A 43 -4.45 5.07 20.45
CA GLU A 43 -4.72 5.82 21.69
C GLU A 43 -4.15 7.25 21.64
N SER A 44 -3.02 7.45 20.97
CA SER A 44 -2.32 8.75 20.92
C SER A 44 -2.78 9.66 19.78
N ARG A 45 -2.87 9.13 18.55
CA ARG A 45 -3.20 9.90 17.34
C ARG A 45 -4.55 9.55 16.74
N GLY A 46 -4.98 8.30 16.94
CA GLY A 46 -6.17 7.75 16.31
C GLY A 46 -5.99 7.46 14.82
N PHE A 47 -6.89 6.64 14.29
CA PHE A 47 -7.05 6.41 12.86
C PHE A 47 -8.26 7.16 12.32
N VAL A 48 -8.16 7.62 11.07
CA VAL A 48 -9.30 8.15 10.31
C VAL A 48 -10.36 7.07 10.07
N PHE A 49 -9.91 5.81 10.00
CA PHE A 49 -10.75 4.65 9.74
C PHE A 49 -11.05 3.90 11.05
N SER A 50 -12.28 3.40 11.17
CA SER A 50 -12.70 2.55 12.30
C SER A 50 -11.95 1.22 12.35
N SER A 51 -11.54 0.70 11.19
CA SER A 51 -10.82 -0.57 11.02
C SER A 51 -9.81 -0.42 9.89
N ILE A 52 -8.52 -0.33 10.21
CA ILE A 52 -7.46 -0.18 9.18
C ILE A 52 -7.41 -1.39 8.25
N GLU A 53 -7.81 -2.55 8.76
CA GLU A 53 -7.98 -3.79 8.02
C GLU A 53 -8.93 -3.62 6.84
N ASP A 54 -10.02 -2.87 6.97
CA ASP A 54 -11.00 -2.69 5.88
C ASP A 54 -10.47 -1.79 4.77
N TYR A 55 -9.54 -0.89 5.11
CA TYR A 55 -8.99 0.14 4.22
C TYR A 55 -7.58 -0.17 3.71
N PHE A 56 -7.10 -1.40 3.91
CA PHE A 56 -5.79 -1.85 3.45
C PHE A 56 -5.90 -3.02 2.45
N PRO A 57 -5.15 -3.01 1.33
CA PRO A 57 -5.27 -3.99 0.26
C PRO A 57 -4.55 -5.32 0.53
N GLY A 58 -4.23 -5.63 1.80
CA GLY A 58 -3.52 -6.83 2.20
C GLY A 58 -3.69 -7.14 3.69
N PRO A 59 -2.90 -8.07 4.25
CA PRO A 59 -2.98 -8.41 5.66
C PRO A 59 -2.36 -7.33 6.55
N VAL A 60 -2.95 -7.16 7.73
CA VAL A 60 -2.41 -6.32 8.80
C VAL A 60 -1.91 -7.22 9.92
N ILE A 61 -0.63 -7.11 10.24
CA ILE A 61 0.05 -7.95 11.23
C ILE A 61 0.58 -7.06 12.34
N THR A 62 0.27 -7.41 13.60
CA THR A 62 0.61 -6.58 14.77
C THR A 62 1.67 -7.22 15.68
N ASN A 63 2.09 -8.45 15.40
CA ASN A 63 3.08 -9.14 16.24
C ASN A 63 4.08 -9.95 15.41
N LEU A 64 5.25 -10.17 16.00
CA LEU A 64 6.38 -10.84 15.34
C LEU A 64 6.08 -12.31 14.99
N LYS A 65 5.32 -13.02 15.84
CA LYS A 65 5.00 -14.43 15.62
C LYS A 65 4.20 -14.61 14.32
N ASP A 66 3.17 -13.80 14.13
CA ASP A 66 2.32 -13.85 12.94
C ASP A 66 3.07 -13.37 11.69
N LEU A 67 3.99 -12.41 11.84
CA LEU A 67 4.86 -11.97 10.74
C LEU A 67 5.77 -13.11 10.26
N LEU A 68 6.42 -13.82 11.19
CA LEU A 68 7.29 -14.96 10.86
C LEU A 68 6.48 -16.10 10.22
N ALA A 69 5.28 -16.38 10.73
CA ALA A 69 4.39 -17.37 10.14
C ALA A 69 4.00 -16.98 8.71
N TYR A 70 3.67 -15.71 8.48
CA TYR A 70 3.28 -15.19 7.16
C TYR A 70 4.43 -15.25 6.14
N ILE A 71 5.64 -14.85 6.53
CA ILE A 71 6.84 -14.94 5.68
C ILE A 71 7.09 -16.40 5.26
N SER A 72 6.88 -17.34 6.18
CA SER A 72 7.12 -18.77 5.95
C SER A 72 6.11 -19.41 5.00
N ASP A 73 4.92 -18.82 4.82
CA ASP A 73 3.80 -19.32 4.00
C ASP A 73 3.56 -18.47 2.73
N SER A 74 4.59 -17.75 2.28
CA SER A 74 4.47 -16.64 1.31
C SER A 74 4.00 -17.04 -0.09
N ALA A 75 4.03 -18.33 -0.46
CA ALA A 75 3.62 -18.79 -1.79
C ALA A 75 2.09 -18.93 -1.97
N GLN A 76 1.30 -19.01 -0.89
CA GLN A 76 -0.16 -19.22 -0.98
C GLN A 76 -1.00 -18.04 -0.45
N THR A 77 -0.38 -17.07 0.18
CA THR A 77 -1.07 -16.03 0.96
C THR A 77 -1.55 -14.84 0.13
N ASP A 78 -0.94 -14.55 -1.01
CA ASP A 78 -1.28 -13.36 -1.82
C ASP A 78 -2.60 -13.49 -2.60
N ILE A 79 -2.94 -14.69 -3.09
CA ILE A 79 -4.15 -14.93 -3.92
C ILE A 79 -5.42 -14.42 -3.21
N LYS A 80 -5.46 -14.51 -1.87
CA LYS A 80 -6.60 -14.06 -1.05
C LYS A 80 -6.82 -12.55 -1.08
N TRP A 81 -5.80 -11.78 -1.45
CA TRP A 81 -5.82 -10.32 -1.42
C TRP A 81 -5.90 -9.68 -2.81
N GLU A 82 -5.83 -10.48 -3.88
CA GLU A 82 -5.83 -9.98 -5.27
C GLU A 82 -7.05 -9.11 -5.57
N GLU A 83 -8.26 -9.60 -5.32
CA GLU A 83 -9.49 -8.84 -5.56
C GLU A 83 -9.51 -7.51 -4.79
N LYS A 84 -9.03 -7.54 -3.53
CA LYS A 84 -8.94 -6.34 -2.70
C LYS A 84 -7.89 -5.39 -3.24
N ARG A 85 -6.71 -5.86 -3.65
CA ARG A 85 -5.69 -5.02 -4.31
C ARG A 85 -6.25 -4.38 -5.57
N THR A 86 -6.93 -5.13 -6.44
CA THR A 86 -7.52 -4.58 -7.67
C THR A 86 -8.54 -3.48 -7.34
N ARG A 87 -9.43 -3.72 -6.39
CA ARG A 87 -10.42 -2.71 -5.95
C ARG A 87 -9.75 -1.43 -5.44
N PHE A 88 -8.71 -1.56 -4.62
CA PHE A 88 -7.99 -0.41 -4.06
C PHE A 88 -7.11 0.29 -5.10
N MET A 89 -6.54 -0.46 -6.05
CA MET A 89 -5.84 0.09 -7.20
C MET A 89 -6.77 1.03 -7.98
N ASP A 90 -7.98 0.56 -8.31
CA ASP A 90 -8.98 1.35 -9.04
C ASP A 90 -9.47 2.55 -8.23
N PHE A 91 -9.61 2.38 -6.91
CA PHE A 91 -10.03 3.43 -6.01
C PHE A 91 -9.00 4.58 -5.94
N PHE A 92 -7.71 4.26 -5.84
CA PHE A 92 -6.66 5.28 -5.69
C PHE A 92 -6.11 5.80 -7.03
N HIS A 93 -6.10 4.98 -8.09
CA HIS A 93 -5.47 5.32 -9.37
C HIS A 93 -6.48 5.39 -10.49
N LYS A 94 -6.98 6.60 -10.73
CA LYS A 94 -7.81 6.89 -11.92
C LYS A 94 -7.09 6.58 -13.23
N TYR A 95 -5.78 6.86 -13.29
CA TYR A 95 -4.93 6.61 -14.45
C TYR A 95 -3.71 5.76 -14.06
N LYS A 96 -3.30 4.85 -14.94
CA LYS A 96 -2.22 3.86 -14.71
C LYS A 96 -1.28 3.72 -15.92
N ASP A 97 -1.38 4.66 -16.86
CA ASP A 97 -0.72 4.64 -18.17
C ASP A 97 0.68 5.29 -18.18
N GLY A 98 1.12 5.84 -17.04
CA GLY A 98 2.39 6.57 -16.94
C GLY A 98 2.35 7.99 -17.50
N ASP A 99 1.22 8.47 -18.01
CA ASP A 99 1.08 9.77 -18.69
C ASP A 99 0.64 10.91 -17.74
N SER A 100 0.78 10.74 -16.42
CA SER A 100 0.32 11.73 -15.44
C SER A 100 1.00 13.09 -15.62
N SER A 101 2.33 13.13 -15.81
CA SER A 101 3.05 14.38 -16.07
C SER A 101 2.65 15.01 -17.40
N LYS A 102 2.43 14.21 -18.44
CA LYS A 102 1.97 14.67 -19.74
C LYS A 102 0.61 15.37 -19.65
N ARG A 103 -0.37 14.75 -18.98
CA ARG A 103 -1.70 15.36 -18.74
C ARG A 103 -1.62 16.69 -18.00
N VAL A 104 -0.74 16.79 -17.01
CA VAL A 104 -0.56 18.04 -16.26
C VAL A 104 0.03 19.12 -17.16
N VAL A 105 1.05 18.80 -17.96
CA VAL A 105 1.66 19.75 -18.91
C VAL A 105 0.65 20.18 -19.97
N GLU A 106 -0.12 19.26 -20.53
CA GLU A 106 -1.18 19.54 -21.52
C GLU A 106 -2.28 20.42 -20.94
N LEU A 107 -2.65 20.25 -19.66
CA LEU A 107 -3.62 21.12 -18.98
C LEU A 107 -3.10 22.56 -18.89
N PHE A 108 -1.85 22.76 -18.48
CA PHE A 108 -1.26 24.10 -18.34
C PHE A 108 -1.01 24.79 -19.69
N LEU A 109 -0.55 24.05 -20.70
CA LEU A 109 -0.23 24.61 -22.02
C LEU A 109 -1.45 24.72 -22.95
N GLY A 110 -2.45 23.86 -22.75
CA GLY A 110 -3.72 23.90 -23.50
C GLY A 110 -4.64 25.04 -23.10
N GLU A 111 -4.40 25.72 -21.97
CA GLU A 111 -5.04 27.00 -21.62
C GLU A 111 -4.35 28.22 -22.28
N ILE A 112 -3.21 28.01 -22.97
CA ILE A 112 -2.41 29.09 -23.59
C ILE A 112 -2.63 29.16 -25.12
N TYR A 113 -3.49 28.31 -25.70
CA TYR A 113 -3.89 28.36 -27.11
C TYR A 113 -5.39 28.24 -27.33
#